data_AF-A0A6L3EQI7-F1
#
_entry.id   AF-A0A6L3EQI7-F1
#
_cell.length_a   1.000
_cell.length_b   1.000
_cell.length_c   1.000
_cell.angle_alpha   90.00
_cell.angle_beta   90.00
_cell.angle_gamma   90.00
#
_symmetry.space_group_name_H-M   'P 1'
#
loop_
_entity.id
_entity.type
_entity.pdbx_description
1 polymer ?
#
loop_
_entity_poly.entity_id
_entity_poly.type
_entity_poly.pdbx_seq_one_letter_code
_entity_poly.pdbx_strand_id
1 'polypeptide(L)'
;MAIGRNRYLRDAGWIGFFILILASWAGLVEMSARIPSSAPDSMDWLARLYAVCSVNPGSGGLTYIVPMWLLMGVAMMAPTFVPSLRTYDDLIHTGAGTPAGIVALVVGYLVVWIGYSLFAALLQYNLATSLPES
;
A
#
# COMPACT_ATOMS: atom_id res chain seq x y z
N MET A 1 -16.00 34.61 4.96
CA MET A 1 -14.70 34.08 4.48
C MET A 1 -14.44 32.65 4.97
N ALA A 2 -15.41 31.72 4.81
CA ALA A 2 -15.28 30.34 5.32
C ALA A 2 -15.25 29.28 4.21
N ILE A 3 -15.68 29.64 2.99
CA ILE A 3 -15.81 28.73 1.85
C ILE A 3 -14.45 28.35 1.25
N GLY A 4 -13.45 29.24 1.31
CA GLY A 4 -12.10 28.98 0.78
C GLY A 4 -11.33 27.91 1.58
N ARG A 5 -11.39 27.96 2.92
CA ARG A 5 -10.61 27.08 3.80
C ARG A 5 -10.96 25.59 3.63
N ASN A 6 -12.22 25.28 3.37
CA ASN A 6 -12.68 23.89 3.22
C ASN A 6 -12.16 23.26 1.92
N ARG A 7 -11.98 24.07 0.87
CA ARG A 7 -11.44 23.64 -0.41
C ARG A 7 -9.94 23.35 -0.32
N TYR A 8 -9.17 24.22 0.34
CA TYR A 8 -7.74 24.00 0.60
C TYR A 8 -7.46 22.76 1.45
N LEU A 9 -8.28 22.47 2.47
CA LEU A 9 -8.13 21.26 3.29
C LEU A 9 -8.39 19.98 2.48
N ARG A 10 -9.39 20.01 1.60
CA ARG A 10 -9.72 18.90 0.69
C ARG A 10 -8.63 18.68 -0.35
N ASP A 11 -8.13 19.75 -0.96
CA ASP A 11 -7.06 19.70 -1.96
C ASP A 11 -5.73 19.24 -1.33
N ALA A 12 -5.42 19.72 -0.12
CA ALA A 12 -4.25 19.26 0.65
C ALA A 12 -4.35 17.78 1.03
N GLY A 13 -5.54 17.29 1.40
CA GLY A 13 -5.78 15.87 1.68
C GLY A 13 -5.53 14.98 0.46
N TRP A 14 -5.96 15.43 -0.72
CA TRP A 14 -5.71 14.74 -1.99
C TRP A 14 -4.23 14.70 -2.36
N ILE A 15 -3.53 15.83 -2.19
CA ILE A 15 -2.08 15.89 -2.43
C ILE A 15 -1.34 14.94 -1.46
N GLY A 16 -1.68 14.96 -0.18
CA GLY A 16 -1.11 14.04 0.82
C GLY A 16 -1.34 12.57 0.47
N PHE A 17 -2.55 12.22 0.02
CA PHE A 17 -2.89 10.88 -0.43
C PHE A 17 -2.05 10.42 -1.64
N PHE A 18 -1.92 11.25 -2.67
CA PHE A 18 -1.08 10.90 -3.83
C PHE A 18 0.40 10.84 -3.50
N ILE A 19 0.89 11.73 -2.63
CA ILE A 19 2.27 11.67 -2.12
C ILE A 19 2.50 10.36 -1.37
N LEU A 20 1.55 9.91 -0.55
CA LEU A 20 1.64 8.64 0.16
C LEU A 20 1.73 7.45 -0.81
N ILE A 21 0.92 7.46 -1.89
CA ILE A 21 0.98 6.42 -2.93
C ILE A 21 2.34 6.41 -3.61
N LEU A 22 2.84 7.58 -4.04
CA LEU A 22 4.14 7.70 -4.70
C LEU A 22 5.29 7.28 -3.78
N ALA A 23 5.24 7.67 -2.50
CA ALA A 23 6.21 7.24 -1.49
C ALA A 23 6.16 5.71 -1.30
N SER A 24 4.98 5.11 -1.33
CA SER A 24 4.81 3.65 -1.21
C SER A 24 5.44 2.92 -2.39
N TRP A 25 5.21 3.41 -3.61
CA TRP A 25 5.87 2.90 -4.82
C TRP A 25 7.38 3.09 -4.80
N ALA A 26 7.88 4.25 -4.36
CA ALA A 26 9.30 4.49 -4.22
C ALA A 26 9.96 3.48 -3.25
N GLY A 27 9.32 3.20 -2.11
CA GLY A 27 9.78 2.19 -1.16
C GLY A 27 9.87 0.79 -1.77
N LEU A 28 8.88 0.38 -2.58
CA LEU A 28 8.91 -0.90 -3.30
C LEU A 28 10.03 -0.96 -4.34
N VAL A 29 10.27 0.14 -5.07
CA VAL A 29 11.38 0.23 -6.04
C VAL A 29 12.72 0.10 -5.33
N GLU A 30 12.92 0.78 -4.20
CA GLU A 30 14.14 0.64 -3.40
C GLU A 30 14.34 -0.78 -2.89
N MET A 31 13.27 -1.43 -2.43
CA MET A 31 13.32 -2.84 -2.00
C MET A 31 13.69 -3.76 -3.17
N SER A 32 13.12 -3.55 -4.36
CA SER A 32 13.45 -4.34 -5.55
C SER A 32 14.89 -4.14 -6.03
N ALA A 33 15.42 -2.92 -5.92
CA ALA A 33 16.78 -2.59 -6.35
C ALA A 33 17.86 -3.26 -5.49
N ARG A 34 17.51 -3.72 -4.29
CA ARG A 34 18.40 -4.42 -3.36
C ARG A 34 18.50 -5.93 -3.65
N ILE A 35 17.68 -6.46 -4.55
CA ILE A 35 17.70 -7.89 -4.92
C ILE A 35 18.81 -8.07 -5.97
N PRO A 36 19.87 -8.86 -5.68
CA PRO A 36 20.92 -9.14 -6.65
C PRO A 36 20.35 -9.93 -7.83
N SER A 37 20.51 -9.43 -9.06
CA SER A 37 20.19 -10.18 -10.27
C SER A 37 21.43 -10.97 -10.73
N SER A 38 21.28 -12.28 -10.92
CA SER A 38 22.31 -13.13 -11.55
C SER A 38 22.23 -13.10 -13.09
N ALA A 39 21.39 -12.22 -13.64
CA ALA A 39 21.04 -12.21 -15.06
C ALA A 39 21.99 -11.30 -15.86
N PRO A 40 22.22 -11.61 -17.15
CA PRO A 40 22.97 -10.72 -18.04
C PRO A 40 22.30 -9.34 -18.17
N ASP A 41 23.10 -8.27 -18.28
CA ASP A 41 22.63 -6.86 -18.35
C ASP A 41 21.52 -6.61 -19.40
N SER A 42 21.51 -7.35 -20.52
CA SER A 42 20.49 -7.22 -21.57
C SER A 42 19.13 -7.79 -21.19
N MET A 43 19.08 -8.67 -20.17
CA MET A 43 17.88 -9.32 -19.65
C MET A 43 17.61 -8.93 -18.18
N ASP A 44 18.30 -7.93 -17.65
CA ASP A 44 18.13 -7.47 -16.26
C ASP A 44 16.69 -7.03 -15.97
N TRP A 45 15.98 -6.46 -16.96
CA TRP A 45 14.58 -6.08 -16.79
C TRP A 45 13.63 -7.28 -16.59
N LEU A 46 13.87 -8.40 -17.30
CA LEU A 46 13.10 -9.64 -17.11
C LEU A 46 13.45 -10.29 -15.77
N ALA A 47 14.71 -10.25 -15.38
CA ALA A 47 15.15 -10.76 -14.08
C ALA A 47 14.58 -9.95 -12.92
N ARG A 48 14.50 -8.62 -13.07
CA ARG A 48 13.83 -7.72 -12.12
C ARG A 48 12.33 -7.95 -12.05
N LEU A 49 11.65 -8.13 -13.18
CA LEU A 49 10.23 -8.50 -13.19
C LEU A 49 10.01 -9.86 -12.53
N TYR A 50 10.83 -10.86 -12.87
CA TYR A 50 10.77 -12.17 -12.24
C TYR A 50 11.02 -12.07 -10.74
N ALA A 51 11.99 -11.27 -10.27
CA ALA A 51 12.27 -11.09 -8.85
C ALA A 51 11.09 -10.45 -8.09
N VAL A 52 10.38 -9.51 -8.72
CA VAL A 52 9.14 -8.93 -8.18
C VAL A 52 8.00 -9.96 -8.19
N CYS A 53 7.89 -10.77 -9.23
CA CYS A 53 6.85 -11.79 -9.38
C CYS A 53 7.11 -13.06 -8.56
N SER A 54 8.37 -13.39 -8.27
CA SER A 54 8.75 -14.62 -7.60
C SER A 54 8.54 -14.54 -6.09
N VAL A 55 8.10 -13.38 -5.57
CA VAL A 55 7.84 -13.08 -4.15
C VAL A 55 8.83 -13.84 -3.28
N ASN A 56 10.12 -13.76 -3.62
CA ASN A 56 11.12 -14.51 -2.91
C ASN A 56 11.33 -13.75 -1.60
N PRO A 57 10.97 -14.31 -0.42
CA PRO A 57 11.34 -13.69 0.83
C PRO A 57 12.86 -13.73 0.87
N GLY A 58 13.51 -12.65 0.43
CA GLY A 58 14.90 -12.42 0.73
C GLY A 58 15.08 -12.67 2.23
N SER A 59 16.18 -13.31 2.60
CA SER A 59 16.55 -13.80 3.93
C SER A 59 16.50 -12.77 5.09
N GLY A 60 15.96 -11.56 4.86
CA GLY A 60 15.78 -10.50 5.84
C GLY A 60 14.69 -10.74 6.89
N GLY A 61 13.98 -11.88 6.84
CA GLY A 61 13.00 -12.26 7.87
C GLY A 61 11.78 -11.32 7.97
N LEU A 62 11.09 -11.38 9.11
CA LEU A 62 9.81 -10.69 9.32
C LEU A 62 9.92 -9.15 9.21
N THR A 63 11.09 -8.60 9.52
CA THR A 63 11.38 -7.16 9.45
C THR A 63 11.41 -6.61 8.03
N TYR A 64 11.64 -7.47 7.02
CA TYR A 64 11.58 -7.10 5.61
C TYR A 64 10.20 -7.40 4.99
N ILE A 65 9.58 -8.52 5.37
CA ILE A 65 8.31 -8.99 4.80
C ILE A 65 7.13 -8.09 5.21
N VAL A 66 7.07 -7.65 6.47
CA VAL A 66 5.97 -6.78 6.95
C VAL A 66 5.88 -5.44 6.20
N PRO A 67 6.96 -4.63 6.09
CA PRO A 67 6.88 -3.36 5.37
C PRO A 67 6.64 -3.57 3.87
N MET A 68 7.12 -4.67 3.27
CA MET A 68 6.81 -5.02 1.88
C MET A 68 5.30 -5.18 1.66
N TRP A 69 4.62 -5.99 2.47
CA TRP A 69 3.17 -6.19 2.38
C TRP A 69 2.38 -4.91 2.62
N LEU A 70 2.80 -4.11 3.62
CA LEU A 70 2.17 -2.81 3.89
C LEU A 70 2.28 -1.86 2.69
N LEU A 71 3.47 -1.71 2.12
CA LEU A 71 3.72 -0.83 0.98
C LEU A 71 2.97 -1.32 -0.27
N MET A 72 2.94 -2.64 -0.54
CA MET A 72 2.16 -3.21 -1.64
C MET A 72 0.66 -2.98 -1.47
N GLY A 73 0.14 -3.22 -0.27
CA GLY A 73 -1.26 -2.99 0.06
C GLY A 73 -1.64 -1.53 -0.15
N VAL A 74 -0.86 -0.59 0.38
CA VAL A 74 -1.11 0.85 0.20
C VAL A 74 -1.02 1.25 -1.27
N ALA A 75 0.02 0.83 -1.99
CA ALA A 75 0.24 1.19 -3.39
C ALA A 75 -0.88 0.71 -4.32
N MET A 76 -1.36 -0.52 -4.12
CA MET A 76 -2.36 -1.15 -5.00
C MET A 76 -3.80 -0.86 -4.59
N MET A 77 -4.09 -0.76 -3.29
CA MET A 77 -5.47 -0.69 -2.82
C MET A 77 -5.95 0.74 -2.54
N ALA A 78 -5.07 1.69 -2.20
CA ALA A 78 -5.45 3.09 -2.06
C ALA A 78 -6.36 3.63 -3.20
N PRO A 79 -6.12 3.38 -4.50
CA PRO A 79 -7.00 3.85 -5.57
C PRO A 79 -8.45 3.32 -5.48
N THR A 80 -8.69 2.17 -4.84
CA THR A 80 -10.04 1.62 -4.61
C THR A 80 -10.80 2.36 -3.51
N PHE A 81 -10.11 3.11 -2.65
CA PHE A 81 -10.73 3.91 -1.59
C PHE A 81 -11.35 5.22 -2.11
N VAL A 82 -10.86 5.72 -3.25
CA VAL A 82 -11.36 6.94 -3.91
C VAL A 82 -12.87 6.91 -4.21
N PRO A 83 -13.43 5.87 -4.86
CA PRO A 83 -14.86 5.80 -5.12
C PRO A 83 -15.69 5.78 -3.83
N SER A 84 -15.26 5.08 -2.79
CA SER A 84 -15.96 5.04 -1.49
C SER A 84 -16.03 6.41 -0.82
N LEU A 85 -14.93 7.19 -0.89
CA LEU A 85 -14.91 8.57 -0.39
C LEU A 85 -15.88 9.48 -1.15
N ARG A 86 -15.98 9.33 -2.48
CA ARG A 86 -16.91 10.14 -3.30
C ARG A 86 -18.36 9.85 -2.94
N THR A 87 -18.72 8.59 -2.77
CA THR A 87 -20.06 8.21 -2.33
C THR A 87 -20.37 8.79 -0.95
N TYR A 88 -19.40 8.77 -0.02
CA TYR A 88 -19.63 9.32 1.32
C TYR A 88 -19.73 10.86 1.33
N ASP A 89 -18.96 11.57 0.50
CA ASP A 89 -19.09 13.04 0.33
C ASP A 89 -20.48 13.40 -0.23
N ASP A 90 -21.02 12.60 -1.16
CA ASP A 90 -22.39 12.76 -1.68
C ASP A 90 -23.46 12.53 -0.60
N LEU A 91 -23.24 11.57 0.31
CA LEU A 91 -24.11 11.37 1.49
C LEU A 91 -24.09 12.56 2.46
N ILE A 92 -22.94 13.23 2.62
CA ILE A 92 -22.86 14.46 3.42
C ILE A 92 -23.64 15.58 2.73
N HIS A 93 -23.54 15.70 1.39
CA HIS A 93 -24.27 16.69 0.61
C HIS A 93 -25.80 16.51 0.67
N THR A 94 -26.27 15.27 0.80
CA THR A 94 -27.70 14.94 0.96
C THR A 94 -28.19 15.00 2.42
N GLY A 95 -27.31 15.35 3.37
CA GLY A 95 -27.65 15.48 4.81
C GLY A 95 -27.72 14.16 5.58
N ALA A 96 -27.39 13.04 4.95
CA ALA A 96 -27.42 11.69 5.54
C ALA A 96 -26.06 11.26 6.13
N GLY A 97 -25.00 12.05 5.98
CA GLY A 97 -23.64 11.75 6.43
C GLY A 97 -23.05 12.83 7.35
N THR A 98 -21.99 12.48 8.10
CA THR A 98 -21.23 13.42 8.93
C THR A 98 -19.76 13.49 8.48
N PRO A 99 -19.10 14.66 8.56
CA PRO A 99 -17.67 14.76 8.24
C PRO A 99 -16.79 13.81 9.08
N ALA A 100 -17.19 13.51 10.31
CA ALA A 100 -16.52 12.54 11.19
C ALA A 100 -16.55 11.11 10.62
N GLY A 101 -17.59 10.75 9.86
CA GLY A 101 -17.71 9.43 9.26
C GLY A 101 -16.70 9.18 8.12
N ILE A 102 -16.20 10.23 7.46
CA ILE A 102 -15.06 10.11 6.52
C ILE A 102 -13.82 9.61 7.27
N VAL A 103 -13.55 10.17 8.45
CA VAL A 103 -12.40 9.75 9.27
C VAL A 103 -12.58 8.30 9.74
N ALA A 104 -13.78 7.92 10.17
CA ALA A 104 -14.07 6.53 10.54
C ALA A 104 -13.88 5.55 9.38
N LEU A 105 -14.26 5.94 8.15
CA LEU A 105 -14.02 5.16 6.93
C LEU A 105 -12.52 5.00 6.63
N VAL A 106 -11.75 6.08 6.70
CA VAL A 106 -10.29 6.05 6.49
C VAL A 106 -9.63 5.14 7.51
N VAL A 107 -9.98 5.30 8.79
CA VAL A 107 -9.40 4.49 9.88
C VAL A 107 -9.80 3.03 9.73
N GLY A 108 -11.08 2.73 9.48
CA GLY A 108 -11.55 1.35 9.28
C GLY A 108 -10.85 0.67 8.10
N TYR A 109 -10.68 1.40 6.99
CA TYR A 109 -9.95 0.92 5.83
C TYR A 109 -8.48 0.61 6.17
N LEU A 110 -7.78 1.53 6.84
CA LEU A 110 -6.39 1.32 7.26
C LEU A 110 -6.26 0.12 8.21
N VAL A 111 -7.17 -0.03 9.18
CA VAL A 111 -7.15 -1.16 10.13
C VAL A 111 -7.28 -2.50 9.40
N VAL A 112 -8.23 -2.61 8.46
CA VAL A 112 -8.42 -3.84 7.67
C VAL A 112 -7.17 -4.16 6.85
N TRP A 113 -6.59 -3.18 6.17
CA TRP A 113 -5.42 -3.40 5.32
C TRP A 113 -4.14 -3.67 6.10
N ILE A 114 -3.94 -3.01 7.24
CA ILE A 114 -2.82 -3.32 8.14
C ILE A 114 -2.98 -4.75 8.69
N GLY A 115 -4.19 -5.13 9.13
CA GLY A 115 -4.48 -6.48 9.59
C GLY A 115 -4.22 -7.54 8.52
N TYR A 116 -4.70 -7.31 7.30
CA TYR A 116 -4.43 -8.18 6.15
C TYR A 116 -2.93 -8.30 5.84
N SER A 117 -2.21 -7.17 5.84
CA SER A 117 -0.77 -7.14 5.55
C SER A 117 0.03 -7.94 6.58
N LEU A 118 -0.31 -7.81 7.87
CA LEU A 118 0.30 -8.59 8.94
C LEU A 118 -0.02 -10.07 8.81
N PHE A 119 -1.28 -10.41 8.52
CA PHE A 119 -1.70 -11.79 8.30
C PHE A 119 -0.96 -12.44 7.12
N ALA A 120 -0.88 -11.74 5.98
CA ALA A 120 -0.18 -12.20 4.79
C ALA A 120 1.34 -12.32 5.02
N ALA A 121 1.95 -11.37 5.73
CA ALA A 121 3.36 -11.43 6.10
C ALA A 121 3.67 -12.63 7.01
N LEU A 122 2.82 -12.89 8.01
CA LEU A 122 2.96 -14.07 8.89
C LEU A 122 2.77 -15.36 8.11
N LEU A 123 1.76 -15.43 7.23
CA LEU A 123 1.51 -16.60 6.40
C LEU A 123 2.69 -16.90 5.48
N GLN A 124 3.22 -15.87 4.81
CA GLN A 124 4.39 -15.98 3.95
C GLN A 124 5.62 -16.44 4.73
N TYR A 125 5.88 -15.86 5.91
CA TYR A 125 7.00 -16.24 6.76
C TYR A 125 6.91 -17.71 7.21
N ASN A 126 5.74 -18.14 7.71
CA ASN A 126 5.54 -19.52 8.15
C ASN A 126 5.73 -20.52 6.99
N LEU A 127 5.19 -20.20 5.81
CA LEU A 127 5.32 -21.07 4.64
C LEU A 127 6.78 -21.17 4.19
N ALA A 128 7.50 -20.05 4.15
CA ALA A 128 8.92 -20.01 3.81
C ALA A 128 9.78 -20.83 4.78
N THR A 129 9.48 -20.78 6.08
CA THR A 129 10.20 -21.59 7.09
C THR A 129 9.81 -23.06 7.11
N SER A 130 8.66 -23.42 6.52
CA SER A 130 8.13 -24.79 6.53
C SER A 130 8.67 -25.66 5.39
N LEU A 131 9.29 -25.07 4.37
CA LEU A 131 9.92 -25.80 3.28
C LEU A 131 11.33 -26.22 3.72
N PRO A 132 11.62 -27.54 3.86
CA PRO A 132 12.97 -27.99 4.13
C PRO A 132 13.87 -27.63 2.95
N GLU A 133 15.05 -27.08 3.23
CA GLU A 133 16.01 -26.68 2.21
C GLU A 133 16.38 -27.90 1.36
N SER A 134 15.99 -27.89 0.08
CA SER A 134 16.42 -28.86 -0.94
C SER A 134 17.40 -28.23 -1.90
#